data_AF-A0A3D0N3Q8-F1
#
_entry.id   AF-A0A3D0N3Q8-F1
#
_cell.length_a   1.000
_cell.length_b   1.000
_cell.length_c   1.000
_cell.angle_alpha   90.00
_cell.angle_beta   90.00
_cell.angle_gamma   90.00
#
_symmetry.space_group_name_H-M   'P 1'
#
loop_
_entity.id
_entity.type
_entity.pdbx_description
1 polymer ?
#
loop_
_entity_poly.entity_id
_entity_poly.type
_entity_poly.pdbx_seq_one_letter_code
_entity_poly.pdbx_strand_id
1 'polypeptide(L)'
;MYRATGIVTAILVAAAALAAPAEIPLLNPSFEGALGQNGVPEGWTPYGGGETLFSLVDGAADGARALLIDDPDPAGEGGLMQDFPVQAGENVRVRVSVRAVQEGSSSGAYLQLRF
;
A
#
# COMPACT_ATOMS: atom_id res chain seq x y z
N MET A 1 29.11 -32.67 56.82
CA MET A 1 29.13 -31.32 56.21
C MET A 1 28.78 -31.47 54.74
N TYR A 2 27.56 -31.11 54.33
CA TYR A 2 27.09 -31.22 52.93
C TYR A 2 27.40 -29.91 52.20
N ARG A 3 28.16 -29.95 51.11
CA ARG A 3 28.39 -28.81 50.22
C ARG A 3 27.35 -28.85 49.10
N ALA A 4 26.41 -27.92 49.12
CA ALA A 4 25.44 -27.74 48.03
C ALA A 4 26.10 -26.90 46.92
N THR A 5 26.43 -27.56 45.80
CA THR A 5 26.88 -26.88 44.58
C THR A 5 25.64 -26.39 43.85
N GLY A 6 25.34 -25.09 43.95
CA GLY A 6 24.24 -24.46 43.22
C GLY A 6 24.60 -24.23 41.75
N ILE A 7 23.84 -24.82 40.83
CA ILE A 7 23.90 -24.51 39.41
C ILE A 7 23.08 -23.23 39.18
N VAL A 8 23.74 -22.17 38.69
CA VAL A 8 23.06 -20.95 38.26
C VAL A 8 22.71 -21.11 36.78
N THR A 9 21.43 -21.31 36.49
CA THR A 9 20.90 -21.27 35.11
C THR A 9 20.77 -19.81 34.69
N ALA A 10 21.64 -19.35 33.80
CA ALA A 10 21.51 -18.04 33.17
C ALA A 10 20.37 -18.09 32.13
N ILE A 11 19.26 -17.40 32.40
CA ILE A 11 18.21 -17.18 31.43
C ILE A 11 18.68 -16.04 30.51
N LEU A 12 19.06 -16.37 29.27
CA LEU A 12 19.22 -15.36 28.23
C LEU A 12 17.83 -14.84 27.85
N VAL A 13 17.50 -13.64 28.33
CA VAL A 13 16.39 -12.88 27.77
C VAL A 13 16.87 -12.29 26.45
N ALA A 14 16.51 -12.92 25.33
CA ALA A 14 16.71 -12.32 24.02
C ALA A 14 15.78 -11.11 23.89
N ALA A 15 16.33 -9.91 24.04
CA ALA A 15 15.63 -8.69 23.66
C ALA A 15 15.50 -8.70 22.14
N ALA A 16 14.30 -8.96 21.61
CA ALA A 16 14.02 -8.77 20.20
C ALA A 16 14.18 -7.28 19.88
N ALA A 17 15.25 -6.91 19.18
CA ALA A 17 15.41 -5.58 18.63
C ALA A 17 14.29 -5.37 17.61
N LEU A 18 13.35 -4.48 17.91
CA LEU A 18 12.34 -4.03 16.95
C LEU A 18 13.07 -3.18 15.90
N ALA A 19 13.44 -3.80 14.78
CA ALA A 19 13.94 -3.07 13.63
C ALA A 19 12.87 -2.08 13.14
N ALA A 20 13.29 -0.87 12.76
CA ALA A 20 12.39 0.07 12.10
C ALA A 20 11.85 -0.56 10.80
N PRO A 21 10.59 -0.30 10.41
CA PRO A 21 10.07 -0.76 9.13
C PRO A 21 10.96 -0.27 7.99
N ALA A 22 11.42 -1.19 7.15
CA ALA A 22 12.07 -0.82 5.90
C ALA A 22 11.00 -0.37 4.89
N GLU A 23 11.28 0.69 4.13
CA GLU A 23 10.40 1.11 3.06
C GLU A 23 10.55 0.19 1.85
N ILE A 24 9.41 -0.24 1.30
CA ILE A 24 9.36 -0.94 0.01
C ILE A 24 9.06 0.11 -1.06
N PRO A 25 9.97 0.34 -2.02
CA PRO A 25 9.78 1.37 -3.02
C PRO A 25 8.64 0.99 -3.98
N LEU A 26 7.73 1.93 -4.20
CA LEU A 26 6.75 1.90 -5.28
C LEU A 26 7.15 2.92 -6.34
N LEU A 27 6.81 2.66 -7.59
CA LEU A 27 6.92 3.60 -8.69
C LEU A 27 5.75 4.59 -8.61
N ASN A 28 6.07 5.88 -8.64
CA ASN A 28 5.10 6.98 -8.63
C ASN A 28 4.01 6.86 -7.53
N PRO A 29 4.38 6.72 -6.23
CA PRO A 29 3.43 6.46 -5.14
C PRO A 29 2.53 7.64 -4.80
N SER A 30 2.98 8.87 -5.09
CA SER A 30 2.24 10.11 -4.85
C SER A 30 1.56 10.66 -6.11
N PHE A 31 1.60 9.94 -7.23
CA PHE A 31 1.01 10.34 -8.52
C PHE A 31 1.56 11.67 -9.09
N GLU A 32 2.80 12.02 -8.75
CA GLU A 32 3.49 13.20 -9.27
C GLU A 32 4.20 12.97 -10.61
N GLY A 33 4.19 11.75 -11.13
CA GLY A 33 4.73 11.40 -12.43
C GLY A 33 3.84 11.80 -13.61
N ALA A 34 4.20 11.29 -14.79
CA ALA A 34 3.41 11.42 -16.01
C ALA A 34 2.26 10.41 -16.06
N LEU A 35 1.25 10.72 -16.89
CA LEU A 35 0.21 9.76 -17.26
C LEU A 35 0.49 9.19 -18.65
N GLY A 36 0.26 7.89 -18.80
CA GLY A 36 0.30 7.18 -20.07
C GLY A 36 -1.07 7.12 -20.76
N GLN A 37 -1.27 6.06 -21.54
CA GLN A 37 -2.54 5.82 -22.24
C GLN A 37 -3.70 5.68 -21.24
N ASN A 38 -4.87 6.22 -21.58
CA ASN A 38 -6.07 6.23 -20.74
C ASN A 38 -5.85 6.85 -19.34
N GLY A 39 -4.82 7.69 -19.20
CA GLY A 39 -4.52 8.38 -17.96
C GLY A 39 -3.82 7.51 -16.90
N VAL A 40 -3.38 6.30 -17.25
CA VAL A 40 -2.72 5.39 -16.31
C VAL A 40 -1.40 6.02 -15.82
N PRO A 41 -1.21 6.21 -14.51
CA PRO A 41 0.03 6.77 -13.98
C PRO A 41 1.25 5.89 -14.29
N GLU A 42 2.40 6.53 -14.52
CA GLU A 42 3.67 5.83 -14.74
C GLU A 42 3.94 4.79 -13.64
N GLY A 43 4.29 3.56 -14.03
CA GLY A 43 4.62 2.46 -13.10
C GLY A 43 3.41 1.69 -12.55
N TRP A 44 2.19 2.07 -12.94
CA TRP A 44 0.96 1.38 -12.55
C TRP A 44 0.34 0.62 -13.73
N THR A 45 -0.40 -0.44 -13.43
CA THR A 45 -1.14 -1.25 -14.41
C THR A 45 -2.64 -1.18 -14.11
N PRO A 46 -3.51 -1.05 -15.11
CA PRO A 46 -4.96 -1.18 -14.91
C PRO A 46 -5.32 -2.51 -14.27
N TYR A 47 -6.26 -2.46 -13.35
CA TYR A 47 -6.82 -3.62 -12.69
C TYR A 47 -8.33 -3.70 -12.95
N GLY A 48 -8.82 -4.93 -13.06
CA GLY A 48 -10.23 -5.23 -13.32
C GLY A 48 -10.59 -5.12 -14.80
N GLY A 49 -11.85 -4.81 -15.09
CA GLY A 49 -12.38 -4.72 -16.45
C GLY A 49 -13.40 -3.59 -16.58
N GLY A 50 -13.54 -3.05 -17.79
CA GLY A 50 -14.43 -1.93 -18.07
C GLY A 50 -13.70 -0.68 -18.56
N GLU A 51 -14.44 0.42 -18.72
CA GLU A 51 -13.94 1.71 -19.19
C GLU A 51 -13.60 2.63 -17.99
N THR A 52 -12.70 2.19 -17.11
CA THR A 52 -12.20 3.04 -16.02
C THR A 52 -11.28 4.12 -16.58
N LEU A 53 -11.53 5.38 -16.22
CA LEU A 53 -10.72 6.52 -16.61
C LEU A 53 -9.92 7.05 -15.43
N PHE A 54 -8.68 7.45 -15.72
CA PHE A 54 -7.76 7.96 -14.72
C PHE A 54 -7.38 9.41 -15.04
N SER A 55 -7.39 10.28 -14.04
CA SER A 55 -6.96 11.67 -14.19
C SER A 55 -6.33 12.19 -12.91
N LEU A 56 -5.65 13.34 -12.99
CA LEU A 56 -5.04 13.98 -11.83
C LEU A 56 -5.85 15.20 -11.39
N VAL A 57 -6.02 15.34 -10.09
CA VAL A 57 -6.71 16.46 -9.45
C VAL A 57 -5.84 17.08 -8.36
N ASP A 58 -5.99 18.38 -8.13
CA ASP A 58 -5.20 19.08 -7.10
C ASP A 58 -5.62 18.75 -5.67
N GLY A 59 -4.73 19.02 -4.71
CA GLY A 59 -5.01 18.99 -3.28
C GLY A 59 -4.79 17.61 -2.66
N ALA A 60 -3.67 16.97 -2.97
CA ALA A 60 -3.33 15.68 -2.40
C ALA A 60 -3.03 15.73 -0.89
N ALA A 61 -3.05 14.54 -0.26
CA ALA A 61 -2.54 14.38 1.10
C ALA A 61 -1.01 14.37 1.17
N ASP A 62 -0.35 14.05 0.05
CA ASP A 62 1.09 14.10 -0.16
C ASP A 62 1.36 14.59 -1.59
N GLY A 63 2.32 15.49 -1.79
CA GLY A 63 2.53 16.16 -3.07
C GLY A 63 1.50 17.25 -3.38
N ALA A 64 1.32 17.54 -4.66
CA ALA A 64 0.39 18.52 -5.19
C ALA A 64 -0.91 17.88 -5.73
N ARG A 65 -0.81 16.67 -6.31
CA ARG A 65 -1.85 16.04 -7.12
C ARG A 65 -2.21 14.66 -6.61
N ALA A 66 -3.50 14.33 -6.68
CA ALA A 66 -4.05 13.02 -6.35
C ALA A 66 -4.63 12.37 -7.60
N LEU A 67 -4.65 11.05 -7.62
CA LEU A 67 -5.34 10.28 -8.65
C LEU A 67 -6.85 10.34 -8.42
N LEU A 68 -7.60 10.70 -9.46
CA LEU A 68 -9.02 10.45 -9.59
C LEU A 68 -9.22 9.17 -10.42
N ILE A 69 -9.96 8.23 -9.85
CA ILE A 69 -10.48 7.04 -10.53
C ILE A 69 -11.96 7.32 -10.82
N ASP A 70 -12.30 7.38 -12.11
CA ASP A 70 -13.67 7.49 -12.58
C ASP A 70 -14.09 6.13 -13.14
N ASP A 71 -14.91 5.42 -12.37
CA ASP A 71 -15.44 4.10 -12.70
C ASP A 71 -16.97 4.19 -12.91
N PRO A 72 -17.44 4.15 -14.17
CA PRO A 72 -18.86 4.31 -14.47
C PRO A 72 -19.68 3.02 -14.26
N ASP A 73 -19.04 1.85 -14.08
CA ASP A 73 -19.74 0.57 -13.94
C ASP A 73 -19.85 0.13 -12.47
N PRO A 74 -20.99 0.36 -11.78
CA PRO A 74 -21.15 -0.03 -10.38
C PRO A 74 -21.22 -1.55 -10.17
N ALA A 75 -21.34 -2.35 -11.22
CA ALA A 75 -21.30 -3.81 -11.16
C ALA A 75 -19.90 -4.37 -11.46
N GLY A 76 -19.00 -3.52 -11.97
CA GLY A 76 -17.62 -3.84 -12.29
C GLY A 76 -16.66 -3.55 -11.13
N GLU A 77 -15.41 -3.91 -11.37
CA GLU A 77 -14.27 -3.53 -10.54
C GLU A 77 -13.25 -2.88 -11.46
N GLY A 78 -12.94 -1.61 -11.21
CA GLY A 78 -11.95 -0.84 -11.93
C GLY A 78 -10.93 -0.23 -10.99
N GLY A 79 -9.65 -0.25 -11.36
CA GLY A 79 -8.61 0.36 -10.53
C GLY A 79 -7.21 0.25 -11.09
N LEU A 80 -6.23 0.39 -10.21
CA LEU A 80 -4.81 0.24 -10.53
C LEU A 80 -4.16 -0.75 -9.58
N MET A 81 -3.13 -1.42 -10.09
CA MET A 81 -2.25 -2.29 -9.32
C MET A 81 -0.78 -2.04 -9.63
N GLN A 82 0.07 -2.37 -8.66
CA GLN A 82 1.51 -2.43 -8.83
C GLN A 82 2.02 -3.58 -7.96
N ASP A 83 2.84 -4.45 -8.57
CA ASP A 83 3.53 -5.51 -7.83
C ASP A 83 4.77 -4.95 -7.14
N PHE A 84 5.04 -5.42 -5.93
CA PHE A 84 6.26 -5.11 -5.21
C PHE A 84 6.80 -6.36 -4.49
N PRO A 85 8.12 -6.51 -4.36
CA PRO A 85 8.70 -7.69 -3.75
C PRO A 85 8.44 -7.70 -2.23
N VAL A 86 8.06 -8.87 -1.72
CA VAL A 86 7.92 -9.14 -0.28
C VAL A 86 8.64 -10.45 0.05
N GLN A 87 9.31 -10.54 1.20
CA GLN A 87 9.90 -11.82 1.65
C GLN A 87 8.91 -12.60 2.51
N ALA A 88 8.95 -13.93 2.39
CA ALA A 88 8.11 -14.79 3.22
C ALA A 88 8.44 -14.60 4.72
N GLY A 89 7.39 -14.44 5.53
CA GLY A 89 7.52 -14.20 6.97
C GLY A 89 7.69 -12.73 7.37
N GLU A 90 7.70 -11.80 6.42
CA GLU A 90 7.68 -10.37 6.71
C GLU A 90 6.25 -9.86 6.96
N ASN A 91 6.13 -8.86 7.84
CA ASN A 91 4.90 -8.09 8.01
C ASN A 91 4.99 -6.83 7.15
N VAL A 92 4.01 -6.63 6.28
CA VAL A 92 3.94 -5.44 5.41
C VAL A 92 2.81 -4.52 5.88
N ARG A 93 3.07 -3.21 5.87
CA ARG A 93 2.05 -2.18 6.10
C ARG A 93 1.87 -1.36 4.83
N VAL A 94 0.65 -1.38 4.30
CA VAL A 94 0.25 -0.51 3.20
C VAL A 94 -0.64 0.61 3.72
N ARG A 95 -0.43 1.83 3.22
CA ARG A 95 -1.23 3.02 3.55
C ARG A 95 -1.60 3.74 2.27
N VAL A 96 -2.85 4.17 2.19
CA VAL A 96 -3.38 5.00 1.12
C VAL A 96 -4.26 6.08 1.73
N SER A 97 -4.22 7.28 1.16
CA SER A 97 -5.13 8.37 1.52
C SER A 97 -6.20 8.47 0.45
N VAL A 98 -7.46 8.42 0.86
CA VAL A 98 -8.62 8.48 -0.04
C VAL A 98 -9.57 9.58 0.40
N ARG A 99 -10.24 10.21 -0.58
CA ARG A 99 -11.34 11.15 -0.35
C ARG A 99 -12.36 10.99 -1.47
N ALA A 100 -13.62 11.28 -1.16
CA ALA A 100 -14.63 11.47 -2.19
C ALA A 100 -14.36 12.78 -2.94
N VAL A 101 -14.57 12.79 -4.26
CA VAL A 101 -14.68 14.00 -5.07
C VAL A 101 -16.14 14.47 -5.11
N GLN A 102 -16.37 15.76 -5.40
CA GLN A 102 -17.73 16.33 -5.43
C GLN A 102 -18.60 15.55 -6.43
N GLU A 103 -19.83 15.21 -6.03
CA GLU A 103 -20.78 14.34 -6.75
C GLU A 103 -20.44 12.84 -6.83
N GLY A 104 -19.23 12.43 -6.44
CA GLY A 104 -18.80 11.04 -6.35
C GLY A 104 -19.08 10.39 -4.99
N SER A 105 -19.21 9.06 -4.98
CA SER A 105 -19.30 8.26 -3.75
C SER A 105 -17.98 7.56 -3.49
N SER A 106 -17.59 7.41 -2.21
CA SER A 106 -16.49 6.50 -1.83
C SER A 106 -16.97 5.05 -1.61
N SER A 107 -18.25 4.78 -1.83
CA SER A 107 -18.80 3.42 -1.72
C SER A 107 -18.16 2.52 -2.76
N GLY A 108 -17.73 1.33 -2.33
CA GLY A 108 -17.04 0.39 -3.22
C GLY A 108 -15.54 0.66 -3.41
N ALA A 109 -14.97 1.71 -2.80
CA ALA A 109 -13.52 1.89 -2.80
C ALA A 109 -12.85 0.97 -1.77
N TYR A 110 -11.88 0.16 -2.21
CA TYR A 110 -11.11 -0.73 -1.34
C TYR A 110 -9.63 -0.73 -1.70
N LEU A 111 -8.82 -1.09 -0.70
CA LEU A 111 -7.44 -1.50 -0.88
C LEU A 111 -7.39 -3.02 -0.77
N GLN A 112 -6.83 -3.67 -1.78
CA GLN A 112 -6.64 -5.13 -1.82
C GLN A 112 -5.15 -5.48 -1.84
N LEU A 113 -4.80 -6.56 -1.15
CA LEU A 113 -3.51 -7.24 -1.29
C LEU A 113 -3.78 -8.60 -1.93
N ARG A 114 -3.02 -8.93 -2.97
CA ARG A 114 -3.14 -10.18 -3.73
C ARG A 114 -1.79 -10.90 -3.71
N PHE A 115 -1.82 -12.22 -3.62
CA PHE A 115 -0.65 -13.10 -3.44
C PHE A 115 -0.76 -14.30 -4.38
#